data_AF-A0AAD2FX31-F1
#
_entry.id   AF-A0AAD2FX31-F1
#
_cell.length_a   1.000
_cell.length_b   1.000
_cell.length_c   1.000
_cell.angle_alpha   90.00
_cell.angle_beta   90.00
_cell.angle_gamma   90.00
#
_symmetry.space_group_name_H-M   'P 1'
#
loop_
_entity.id
_entity.type
_entity.pdbx_description
1 polymer ?
#
loop_
_entity_poly.entity_id
_entity_poly.type
_entity_poly.pdbx_seq_one_letter_code
_entity_poly.pdbx_strand_id
1 'polypeptide(L)'
;MASLQLSKHARQMGVIGRPAMLYKKIVREIPRILMIYDIDMPLEDVRASIRTKFYEQKDIKDARIAEMLVEKGYMSLETTMLQHKQKAHLMHFLEGYTVPMEAERKRLDADASIDDQFARN
;
A
#
# COMPACT_ATOMS: atom_id res chain seq x y z
N MET A 1 15.63 -2.75 19.92
CA MET A 1 14.49 -2.50 19.01
C MET A 1 13.64 -3.76 18.97
N ALA A 2 12.42 -3.73 19.52
CA ALA A 2 11.55 -4.90 19.54
C ALA A 2 11.11 -5.24 18.10
N SER A 3 11.38 -6.45 17.64
CA SER A 3 10.84 -6.93 16.37
C SER A 3 9.32 -7.00 16.49
N LEU A 4 8.63 -6.15 15.73
CA LEU A 4 7.17 -6.14 15.62
C LEU A 4 6.73 -7.40 14.87
N GLN A 5 6.91 -8.61 15.41
CA GLN A 5 6.58 -9.90 14.76
C GLN A 5 5.06 -10.09 14.56
N LEU A 6 4.41 -9.14 13.89
CA LEU A 6 2.98 -9.01 13.69
C LEU A 6 2.46 -10.16 12.83
N SER A 7 3.24 -10.59 11.85
CA SER A 7 2.99 -11.77 11.02
C SER A 7 2.96 -13.08 11.83
N LYS A 8 3.96 -13.30 12.69
CA LYS A 8 4.03 -14.46 13.59
C LYS A 8 2.88 -14.46 14.58
N HIS A 9 2.56 -13.29 15.14
CA HIS A 9 1.46 -13.13 16.08
C HIS A 9 0.09 -13.33 15.41
N ALA A 10 -0.06 -12.93 14.15
CA ALA A 10 -1.25 -13.23 13.37
C ALA A 10 -1.46 -14.75 13.25
N ARG A 11 -0.43 -15.55 12.98
CA ARG A 11 -0.54 -17.03 12.94
C ARG A 11 -1.00 -17.64 14.27
N GLN A 12 -0.71 -17.00 15.40
CA GLN A 12 -1.12 -17.46 16.72
C GLN A 12 -2.55 -17.07 17.10
N MET A 13 -3.13 -16.03 16.49
CA MET A 13 -4.53 -15.65 16.73
C MET A 13 -5.47 -16.69 16.11
N GLY A 14 -6.52 -17.10 16.83
CA GLY A 14 -7.52 -18.06 16.36
C GLY A 14 -8.23 -17.67 15.05
N VAL A 15 -8.96 -18.63 14.47
CA VAL A 15 -9.46 -18.62 13.08
C VAL A 15 -10.52 -17.53 12.79
N ILE A 16 -11.25 -17.04 13.80
CA ILE A 16 -12.44 -16.21 13.59
C ILE A 16 -12.06 -14.71 13.51
N GLY A 17 -12.41 -14.05 12.40
CA GLY A 17 -12.34 -12.59 12.26
C GLY A 17 -11.00 -11.98 11.81
N ARG A 18 -10.07 -12.79 11.28
CA ARG A 18 -8.70 -12.36 10.92
C ARG A 18 -8.65 -11.14 9.97
N PRO A 19 -9.46 -11.05 8.88
CA PRO A 19 -9.41 -9.90 7.97
C PRO A 19 -9.92 -8.60 8.61
N ALA A 20 -11.01 -8.66 9.38
CA ALA A 20 -11.58 -7.50 10.04
C ALA A 20 -10.64 -6.95 11.13
N MET A 21 -9.94 -7.83 11.85
CA MET A 21 -8.93 -7.42 12.83
C MET A 21 -7.72 -6.77 12.19
N LEU A 22 -7.26 -7.31 11.05
CA LEU A 22 -6.21 -6.69 10.25
C LEU A 22 -6.64 -5.29 9.78
N TYR A 23 -7.84 -5.15 9.21
CA TYR A 23 -8.37 -3.87 8.77
C TYR A 23 -8.40 -2.84 9.90
N LYS A 24 -8.92 -3.19 11.08
CA LYS A 24 -8.95 -2.31 12.25
C LYS A 24 -7.56 -1.87 12.70
N LYS A 25 -6.58 -2.78 12.67
CA LYS A 25 -5.19 -2.47 13.00
C LYS A 25 -4.58 -1.51 11.98
N ILE A 26 -4.77 -1.75 10.68
CA ILE A 26 -4.32 -0.84 9.63
C ILE A 26 -4.92 0.55 9.85
N VAL A 27 -6.25 0.66 9.99
CA VAL A 27 -6.95 1.94 10.16
C VAL A 27 -6.44 2.75 11.35
N ARG A 28 -6.04 2.07 12.44
CA ARG A 28 -5.45 2.72 13.62
C ARG A 28 -4.05 3.29 13.35
N GLU A 29 -3.25 2.61 12.54
CA GLU A 29 -1.89 3.03 12.22
C GLU A 29 -1.81 4.04 11.07
N ILE A 30 -2.87 4.19 10.25
CA ILE A 30 -2.89 5.12 9.10
C ILE A 30 -2.40 6.53 9.46
N PRO A 31 -2.91 7.22 10.50
CA PRO A 31 -2.47 8.60 10.79
C PRO A 31 -0.98 8.69 11.07
N ARG A 32 -0.43 7.69 11.76
CA ARG A 32 1.00 7.61 12.05
C ARG A 32 1.81 7.34 10.77
N ILE A 33 1.33 6.48 9.88
CA ILE A 33 1.97 6.19 8.60
C ILE A 33 1.99 7.45 7.73
N LEU A 34 0.88 8.17 7.59
CA LEU A 34 0.84 9.41 6.79
C LEU A 34 1.81 10.46 7.32
N MET A 35 1.92 10.60 8.64
CA MET A 35 2.88 11.51 9.27
C MET A 35 4.34 11.10 9.03
N ILE A 36 4.67 9.80 9.16
CA ILE A 36 6.04 9.30 8.96
C ILE A 36 6.51 9.50 7.52
N TYR A 37 5.59 9.30 6.57
CA TYR A 37 5.89 9.34 5.13
C TYR A 37 5.57 10.67 4.47
N ASP A 38 5.10 11.65 5.24
CA ASP A 38 4.75 12.99 4.77
C ASP A 38 3.80 12.94 3.54
N ILE A 39 2.70 12.19 3.69
CA ILE A 39 1.70 11.99 2.63
C ILE A 39 0.49 12.91 2.88
N ASP A 40 0.29 13.88 1.99
CA ASP A 40 -0.80 14.85 2.01
C ASP A 40 -2.08 14.29 1.37
N MET A 41 -2.62 13.20 1.92
CA MET A 41 -3.90 12.64 1.50
C MET A 41 -4.91 12.68 2.64
N PRO A 42 -6.19 13.02 2.38
CA PRO A 42 -7.23 12.95 3.40
C PRO A 42 -7.34 11.54 3.99
N LEU A 43 -7.47 11.45 5.31
CA LEU A 43 -7.58 10.16 6.02
C LEU A 43 -8.73 9.30 5.50
N GLU A 44 -9.85 9.92 5.11
CA GLU A 44 -11.02 9.22 4.58
C GLU A 44 -10.74 8.59 3.21
N ASP A 45 -9.99 9.28 2.34
CA ASP A 45 -9.61 8.76 1.03
C ASP A 45 -8.67 7.56 1.17
N VAL A 46 -7.68 7.66 2.07
CA VAL A 46 -6.76 6.55 2.38
C VAL A 46 -7.53 5.34 2.91
N ARG A 47 -8.49 5.57 3.83
CA ARG A 47 -9.35 4.51 4.38
C ARG A 47 -10.23 3.88 3.30
N ALA A 48 -10.77 4.68 2.38
CA ALA A 48 -11.56 4.21 1.26
C ALA A 48 -10.73 3.35 0.31
N SER A 49 -9.53 3.80 -0.08
CA SER A 49 -8.62 3.01 -0.93
C SER A 49 -8.25 1.67 -0.30
N ILE A 50 -7.91 1.65 1.00
CA ILE A 50 -7.63 0.41 1.72
C ILE A 50 -8.87 -0.49 1.74
N ARG A 51 -10.04 0.07 2.01
CA ARG A 51 -11.31 -0.67 2.03
C ARG A 51 -11.61 -1.31 0.67
N THR A 52 -11.42 -0.58 -0.44
CA THR A 52 -11.59 -1.09 -1.80
C THR A 52 -10.71 -2.32 -2.04
N LYS A 53 -9.43 -2.28 -1.64
CA LYS A 53 -8.51 -3.43 -1.78
C LYS A 53 -8.93 -4.67 -0.99
N PHE A 54 -9.55 -4.50 0.18
CA PHE A 54 -10.13 -5.64 0.91
C PHE A 54 -11.34 -6.21 0.15
N TYR A 55 -12.17 -5.37 -0.45
CA TYR A 55 -13.32 -5.81 -1.23
C TYR A 55 -12.96 -6.42 -2.59
N GLU A 56 -11.84 -6.02 -3.21
CA GLU A 56 -11.29 -6.67 -4.43
C GLU A 56 -11.01 -8.16 -4.19
N GLN A 57 -10.74 -8.55 -2.95
CA GLN A 57 -10.41 -9.92 -2.55
C GLN A 57 -11.61 -10.69 -1.98
N LYS A 58 -12.82 -10.12 -2.01
CA LYS A 58 -14.02 -10.71 -1.37
C LYS A 58 -14.43 -12.06 -1.95
N ASP A 59 -14.13 -12.31 -3.22
CA ASP A 59 -14.60 -13.50 -3.96
C ASP A 59 -13.73 -14.74 -3.71
N ILE A 60 -12.69 -14.62 -2.87
CA ILE A 60 -11.78 -15.72 -2.53
C ILE A 60 -12.46 -16.69 -1.55
N LYS A 61 -12.71 -17.91 -2.03
CA LYS A 61 -13.42 -18.96 -1.25
C LYS A 61 -12.49 -19.91 -0.50
N ASP A 62 -11.24 -20.09 -0.96
CA ASP A 62 -10.28 -20.98 -0.29
C ASP A 62 -9.75 -20.31 0.98
N ALA A 63 -10.05 -20.92 2.13
CA ALA A 63 -9.66 -20.43 3.44
C ALA A 63 -8.13 -20.27 3.60
N ARG A 64 -7.33 -21.15 2.97
CA ARG A 64 -5.86 -21.09 3.04
C ARG A 64 -5.31 -19.86 2.33
N ILE A 65 -5.93 -19.51 1.19
CA ILE A 65 -5.56 -18.30 0.44
C ILE A 65 -5.95 -17.07 1.25
N ALA A 66 -7.14 -17.06 1.86
CA ALA A 66 -7.57 -15.97 2.72
C ALA A 66 -6.62 -15.77 3.92
N GLU A 67 -6.20 -16.86 4.57
CA GLU A 67 -5.23 -16.81 5.68
C GLU A 67 -3.87 -16.27 5.24
N MET A 68 -3.34 -16.75 4.11
CA MET A 68 -2.10 -16.26 3.53
C MET A 68 -2.19 -14.76 3.20
N LEU A 69 -3.32 -14.29 2.65
CA LEU A 69 -3.51 -12.87 2.34
C LEU A 69 -3.52 -12.01 3.59
N VAL A 70 -4.16 -12.48 4.66
CA VAL A 70 -4.12 -11.78 5.94
C VAL A 70 -2.69 -11.72 6.48
N GLU A 71 -1.93 -12.82 6.42
CA GLU A 71 -0.52 -12.83 6.84
C GLU A 71 0.31 -11.84 6.02
N LYS A 72 0.16 -11.83 4.68
CA LYS A 72 0.81 -10.83 3.81
C LYS A 72 0.44 -9.40 4.18
N GLY A 73 -0.82 -9.15 4.54
CA GLY A 73 -1.28 -7.84 5.00
C GLY A 73 -0.59 -7.40 6.29
N TYR A 74 -0.45 -8.29 7.28
CA TYR A 74 0.31 -8.03 8.50
C TYR A 74 1.79 -7.77 8.23
N MET A 75 2.41 -8.55 7.34
CA MET A 75 3.80 -8.34 6.93
C MET A 75 3.99 -6.97 6.25
N SER A 76 3.06 -6.58 5.37
CA SER A 76 3.12 -5.29 4.69
C SER A 76 2.99 -4.12 5.67
N LEU A 77 2.06 -4.23 6.64
CA LEU A 77 1.92 -3.26 7.72
C LEU A 77 3.21 -3.17 8.55
N GLU A 78 3.78 -4.29 8.97
CA GLU A 78 5.05 -4.34 9.71
C GLU A 78 6.19 -3.65 8.94
N THR A 79 6.33 -3.96 7.66
CA THR A 79 7.36 -3.39 6.77
C THR A 79 7.19 -1.87 6.62
N THR A 80 5.95 -1.39 6.59
CA THR A 80 5.63 0.04 6.51
C THR A 80 5.95 0.74 7.85
N MET A 81 5.57 0.12 8.97
CA MET A 81 5.83 0.66 10.31
C MET A 81 7.32 0.72 10.66
N LEU A 82 8.10 -0.24 10.15
CA LEU A 82 9.56 -0.29 10.28
C LEU A 82 10.30 0.58 9.26
N GLN A 83 9.58 1.34 8.42
CA GLN A 83 10.16 2.22 7.41
C GLN A 83 11.04 1.51 6.36
N HIS A 84 10.80 0.21 6.13
CA HIS A 84 11.49 -0.54 5.08
C HIS A 84 10.92 -0.22 3.68
N LYS A 85 9.71 0.34 3.60
CA LYS A 85 9.15 0.90 2.35
C LYS A 85 9.47 2.39 2.25
N GLN A 86 9.54 2.91 1.02
CA GLN A 86 9.64 4.35 0.73
C GLN A 86 8.26 4.95 0.40
N LYS A 87 8.13 6.29 0.47
CA LYS A 87 6.91 7.05 0.14
C LYS A 87 6.30 6.65 -1.21
N ALA A 88 7.12 6.52 -2.26
CA ALA A 88 6.66 6.12 -3.59
C ALA A 88 5.87 4.79 -3.58
N HIS A 89 6.35 3.79 -2.84
CA HIS A 89 5.66 2.49 -2.74
C HIS A 89 4.25 2.61 -2.11
N LEU A 90 4.09 3.53 -1.14
CA LEU A 90 2.79 3.79 -0.52
C LEU A 90 1.87 4.56 -1.45
N MET A 91 2.38 5.59 -2.13
CA MET A 91 1.61 6.35 -3.12
C MET A 91 1.09 5.43 -4.23
N HIS A 92 1.95 4.57 -4.79
CA HIS A 92 1.54 3.56 -5.77
C HIS A 92 0.49 2.59 -5.24
N PHE A 93 0.57 2.24 -3.96
CA PHE A 93 -0.43 1.39 -3.35
C PHE A 93 -1.77 2.11 -3.20
N LEU A 94 -1.78 3.38 -2.75
CA LEU A 94 -2.99 4.14 -2.43
C LEU A 94 -3.73 4.67 -3.65
N GLU A 95 -3.01 5.20 -4.63
CA GLU A 95 -3.58 5.86 -5.83
C GLU A 95 -3.54 4.97 -7.06
N GLY A 96 -2.75 3.89 -7.03
CA GLY A 96 -2.44 3.09 -8.23
C GLY A 96 -1.34 3.72 -9.08
N TYR A 97 -1.17 3.21 -10.30
CA TYR A 97 -0.28 3.80 -11.30
C TYR A 97 -1.01 4.95 -12.03
N THR A 98 -1.34 6.02 -11.30
CA THR A 98 -2.04 7.20 -11.84
C THR A 98 -1.11 8.36 -12.10
N VAL A 99 0.04 8.43 -11.41
CA VAL A 99 1.18 9.15 -11.95
C VAL A 99 1.57 8.44 -13.24
N PRO A 100 1.69 9.18 -14.36
CA PRO A 100 2.38 8.61 -15.49
C PRO A 100 3.72 8.13 -14.95
N MET A 101 3.91 6.82 -15.02
CA MET A 101 5.24 6.24 -14.93
C MET A 101 6.11 7.09 -15.85
N GLU A 102 7.40 7.25 -15.56
CA GLU A 102 8.29 8.03 -16.41
C GLU A 102 8.24 7.63 -17.92
N ALA A 103 7.56 6.53 -18.26
CA ALA A 103 7.03 6.19 -19.58
C ALA A 103 6.13 7.24 -20.30
N GLU A 104 5.45 8.18 -19.61
CA GLU A 104 4.88 9.39 -20.24
C GLU A 104 5.71 10.65 -19.98
N ARG A 105 6.94 10.56 -19.45
CA ARG A 105 7.92 11.63 -19.72
C ARG A 105 8.24 11.50 -21.20
N LYS A 106 7.39 12.11 -22.05
CA LYS A 106 7.50 12.30 -23.49
C LYS A 106 8.44 11.29 -24.14
N ARG A 107 7.90 10.19 -24.69
CA ARG A 107 8.66 9.37 -25.62
C ARG A 107 9.26 10.33 -26.65
N LEU A 108 10.60 10.38 -26.73
CA LEU A 108 11.27 11.04 -27.83
C LEU A 108 10.96 10.18 -29.06
N ASP A 109 9.83 10.42 -29.69
CA ASP A 109 9.60 9.96 -31.04
C ASP A 109 10.59 10.67 -31.96
N ALA A 110 10.88 10.11 -33.13
CA ALA A 110 11.88 10.68 -34.06
C ALA A 110 11.59 12.14 -34.47
N ASP A 111 10.35 12.61 -34.22
CA ASP A 111 9.84 13.93 -34.57
C ASP A 111 9.83 14.92 -33.38
N ALA A 112 10.40 14.56 -32.23
CA ALA A 112 10.39 15.43 -31.05
C ALA A 112 11.28 16.68 -31.22
N SER A 113 10.70 17.86 -31.03
CA SER A 113 11.41 19.14 -31.22
C SER A 113 12.53 19.35 -30.20
N ILE A 114 13.55 20.11 -30.57
CA ILE A 114 14.70 20.43 -29.70
C ILE A 114 14.24 21.06 -28.37
N ASP A 115 13.23 21.94 -28.40
CA ASP A 115 12.70 22.61 -27.22
C ASP A 115 12.01 21.62 -26.26
N ASP A 116 11.37 20.57 -26.79
CA ASP A 116 10.77 19.50 -25.99
C ASP A 116 11.83 18.66 -25.26
N GLN A 117 13.04 18.56 -25.81
CA GLN A 117 14.16 17.82 -25.20
C GLN A 117 14.80 18.61 -24.05
N PHE A 118 14.88 19.94 -24.18
CA PHE A 118 15.51 20.84 -23.21
C PHE A 118 14.57 21.32 -22.10
N ALA A 119 13.26 21.15 -22.24
CA ALA A 119 12.26 21.41 -21.19
C ALA A 119 12.32 20.41 -20.00
N ARG A 120 13.34 19.54 -19.97
CA ARG A 120 13.54 18.46 -18.99
C ARG A 120 14.59 18.85 -17.93
N ASN A 121 14.42 20.00 -17.27
CA ASN A 121 15.21 20.38 -16.09
C ASN A 121 14.29 20.66 -14.90
#